data_AF-R9GQS8-F1
#
_entry.id   AF-R9GQS8-F1
#
_cell.length_a   1.000
_cell.length_b   1.000
_cell.length_c   1.000
_cell.angle_alpha   90.00
_cell.angle_beta   90.00
_cell.angle_gamma   90.00
#
_symmetry.space_group_name_H-M   'P 1'
#
loop_
_entity.id
_entity.type
_entity.pdbx_description
1 polymer ?
#
loop_
_entity_poly.entity_id
_entity_poly.type
_entity_poly.pdbx_seq_one_letter_code
_entity_poly.pdbx_strand_id
1 'polypeptide(L)' 'MCSSRTRGTESLNNENLLPNWLPFGATAIIRTGDEYYNIFGVWDWTKIPGVTNPAVKVIWPTDTTINNTQATTFCRWCV' A
#
# COMPACT_ATOMS: atom_id res chain seq x y z
N MET A 1 2.57 -4.49 5.57
CA MET A 1 2.64 -4.20 7.03
C MET A 1 3.74 -3.18 7.23
N CYS A 2 3.53 -2.15 8.06
CA CYS A 2 4.56 -1.15 8.38
C CYS A 2 4.50 -0.78 9.86
N SER A 3 5.62 -0.28 10.40
CA SER A 3 5.77 0.12 11.81
C SER A 3 6.65 1.36 11.89
N SER A 4 6.81 1.96 13.07
CA SER A 4 7.71 3.11 13.28
C SER A 4 9.17 2.85 12.86
N ARG A 5 9.58 1.59 12.69
CA ARG A 5 10.92 1.18 12.24
C ARG A 5 11.03 0.98 10.72
N THR A 6 9.92 0.94 10.00
CA THR A 6 9.90 0.53 8.59
C THR A 6 9.17 1.58 7.76
N ARG A 7 9.78 2.04 6.67
CA ARG A 7 9.10 2.91 5.71
C ARG A 7 8.05 2.09 4.96
N GLY A 8 6.84 2.62 4.85
CA GLY A 8 5.78 1.97 4.07
C GLY A 8 5.94 2.23 2.57
N THR A 9 4.82 2.40 1.88
CA THR A 9 4.84 2.64 0.44
C THR A 9 5.38 4.03 0.14
N GLU A 10 6.37 4.05 -0.75
CA GLU A 10 7.04 5.23 -1.25
C GLU A 10 6.32 5.77 -2.50
N SER A 11 6.20 7.08 -2.60
CA SER A 11 5.84 7.77 -3.84
C SER A 11 6.89 8.84 -4.12
N LEU A 12 7.42 8.81 -5.34
CA LEU A 12 8.56 9.61 -5.80
C LEU A 12 8.39 9.94 -7.27
N ASN A 13 8.83 11.13 -7.70
CA ASN A 13 8.95 11.50 -9.12
C ASN A 13 7.70 11.20 -9.95
N ASN A 14 6.51 11.51 -9.44
CA ASN A 14 5.21 11.23 -10.07
C ASN A 14 4.87 9.74 -10.25
N GLU A 15 5.65 8.83 -9.67
CA GLU A 15 5.37 7.41 -9.62
C GLU A 15 4.63 7.05 -8.33
N ASN A 16 3.78 6.02 -8.43
CA ASN A 16 3.13 5.40 -7.26
C ASN A 16 2.20 6.35 -6.47
N LEU A 17 1.46 7.21 -7.17
CA LEU A 17 0.64 8.30 -6.61
C LEU A 17 -0.66 7.85 -5.90
N LEU A 18 -1.01 6.58 -5.98
CA LEU A 18 -2.31 6.03 -5.54
C LEU A 18 -2.25 4.96 -4.43
N PRO A 19 -1.22 4.12 -4.28
CA PRO A 19 -1.12 3.12 -3.20
C PRO A 19 -0.78 3.69 -1.82
N ASN A 20 -1.60 4.61 -1.32
CA ASN A 20 -1.52 5.01 0.09
C ASN A 20 -1.71 3.80 1.02
N TRP A 21 -2.71 2.98 0.74
CA TRP A 21 -3.18 1.93 1.66
C TRP A 21 -2.39 0.61 1.57
N LEU A 22 -1.47 0.49 0.62
CA LEU A 22 -0.72 -0.74 0.35
C LEU A 22 0.16 -1.24 1.52
N PRO A 23 0.80 -0.39 2.35
CA PRO A 23 1.60 -0.89 3.46
C PRO A 23 0.72 -1.31 4.66
N PHE A 24 -0.60 -1.02 4.65
CA PHE A 24 -1.55 -1.28 5.73
C PHE A 24 -2.09 -2.71 5.79
N GLY A 25 -1.22 -3.70 5.54
CA GLY A 25 -1.56 -5.11 5.67
C GLY A 25 -2.09 -5.75 4.40
N ALA A 26 -1.71 -5.23 3.22
CA ALA A 26 -2.07 -5.85 1.95
C ALA A 26 -1.62 -7.31 1.88
N THR A 27 -2.53 -8.19 1.45
CA THR A 27 -2.29 -9.62 1.26
C THR A 27 -2.24 -9.94 -0.23
N ALA A 28 -1.07 -10.31 -0.71
CA ALA A 28 -0.91 -10.83 -2.07
C ALA A 28 -1.14 -12.35 -2.05
N ILE A 29 -2.27 -12.80 -2.60
CA ILE A 29 -2.59 -14.22 -2.75
C ILE A 29 -2.44 -14.59 -4.23
N ILE A 30 -1.43 -15.41 -4.55
CA ILE A 30 -1.08 -15.83 -5.91
C ILE A 30 -1.07 -17.36 -5.93
N ARG A 31 -1.71 -17.96 -6.93
CA ARG A 31 -1.84 -19.41 -7.11
C ARG A 31 -1.38 -19.85 -8.49
N THR A 32 -1.76 -19.14 -9.54
CA THR A 32 -1.40 -19.41 -10.95
C THR A 32 -0.26 -18.52 -11.45
N GLY A 33 -0.02 -17.37 -10.83
CA GLY A 33 1.11 -16.49 -11.11
C GLY A 33 0.75 -15.22 -11.88
N ASP A 34 -0.48 -15.12 -12.37
CA ASP A 34 -0.99 -14.07 -13.24
C ASP A 34 -2.09 -13.20 -12.60
N GLU A 35 -2.50 -13.50 -11.36
CA GLU A 35 -3.66 -12.87 -10.73
C GLU A 35 -3.55 -11.35 -10.54
N TYR A 36 -2.33 -10.81 -10.42
CA TYR A 36 -2.08 -9.38 -10.32
C TYR A 36 -1.23 -8.82 -11.47
N TYR A 37 -1.15 -9.55 -12.59
CA TYR A 37 -0.38 -9.08 -13.75
C TYR A 37 -1.09 -7.91 -14.45
N ASN A 38 -0.42 -6.76 -14.54
CA ASN A 38 -0.85 -5.54 -15.25
C ASN A 38 -2.18 -4.90 -14.79
N ILE A 39 -2.72 -5.28 -13.63
CA ILE A 39 -4.00 -4.74 -13.16
C ILE A 39 -3.85 -3.38 -12.45
N PHE A 40 -2.63 -2.93 -12.15
CA PHE A 40 -2.36 -1.67 -11.45
C PHE A 40 -2.97 -0.43 -12.13
N GLY A 41 -3.20 -0.48 -13.46
CA GLY A 41 -3.84 0.61 -14.22
C GLY A 41 -5.35 0.73 -14.01
N VAL A 42 -6.04 -0.37 -13.67
CA VAL A 42 -7.49 -0.41 -13.40
C VAL A 42 -7.81 -0.68 -11.92
N TRP A 43 -6.76 -0.80 -11.09
CA TRP A 43 -6.88 -1.16 -9.69
C TRP A 43 -7.65 -0.10 -8.89
N ASP A 44 -8.65 -0.53 -8.12
CA ASP A 44 -9.29 0.32 -7.11
C ASP A 44 -8.42 0.39 -5.86
N TRP A 45 -7.61 1.45 -5.75
CA TRP A 45 -6.65 1.64 -4.65
C TRP A 45 -7.33 1.84 -3.28
N THR A 46 -8.65 1.98 -3.24
CA THR A 46 -9.43 1.95 -1.99
C THR A 46 -9.75 0.53 -1.52
N LYS A 47 -9.58 -0.48 -2.38
CA LYS A 47 -9.88 -1.89 -2.11
C LYS A 47 -8.67 -2.77 -2.40
N ILE A 48 -7.68 -2.68 -1.52
CA ILE A 48 -6.51 -3.56 -1.57
C ILE A 48 -6.83 -4.83 -0.76
N PRO A 49 -6.60 -6.04 -1.29
CA PRO A 49 -6.89 -7.29 -0.60
C PRO A 49 -6.18 -7.32 0.74
N GLY A 50 -6.92 -7.69 1.79
CA GLY A 50 -6.39 -7.79 3.16
C GLY A 50 -6.30 -6.47 3.94
N VAL A 51 -6.48 -5.31 3.29
CA VAL A 51 -6.41 -4.01 3.98
C VAL A 51 -7.79 -3.61 4.52
N THR A 52 -7.81 -3.08 5.74
CA THR A 52 -8.98 -2.39 6.31
C THR A 52 -8.73 -0.89 6.28
N ASN A 53 -9.38 -0.17 5.37
CA ASN A 53 -9.23 1.27 5.16
C ASN A 53 -10.59 1.92 4.83
N PRO A 54 -10.75 3.24 5.07
CA PRO A 54 -11.91 3.96 4.54
C PRO A 54 -11.87 3.99 3.01
N ALA A 55 -13.06 3.99 2.38
CA ALA A 55 -13.21 4.06 0.92
C ALA A 55 -12.92 5.48 0.37
N VAL A 56 -11.76 6.04 0.75
CA VAL A 56 -11.30 7.38 0.40
C VAL A 56 -10.04 7.26 -0.44
N LYS A 57 -10.07 7.89 -1.61
CA LYS A 57 -8.91 8.02 -2.48
C LYS A 57 -8.02 9.13 -1.93
N VAL A 58 -6.81 8.75 -1.51
CA VAL A 58 -5.77 9.69 -1.10
C VAL A 58 -4.82 9.86 -2.27
N ILE A 59 -4.65 11.10 -2.75
CA ILE A 59 -3.74 11.43 -3.85
C ILE A 59 -2.49 12.05 -3.24
N TRP A 60 -1.32 11.50 -3.58
CA TRP A 60 -0.04 12.03 -3.12
C TRP A 60 0.30 13.35 -3.81
N PRO A 61 0.76 14.38 -3.07
CA PRO A 61 1.37 15.56 -3.68
C PRO A 61 2.63 15.16 -4.44
N THR A 62 2.78 15.71 -5.64
CA THR A 62 3.69 15.20 -6.68
C THR A 62 5.16 15.57 -6.47
N ASP A 63 5.44 16.56 -5.62
CA ASP A 63 6.78 17.14 -5.41
C ASP A 63 7.44 16.76 -4.07
N THR A 64 6.87 15.85 -3.29
CA THR A 64 7.40 15.51 -1.96
C THR A 64 7.52 14.01 -1.75
N THR A 65 8.67 13.59 -1.18
CA THR A 65 8.96 12.20 -0.83
C THR A 65 8.23 11.83 0.47
N ILE A 66 6.95 11.45 0.36
CA ILE A 66 6.15 11.08 1.53
C ILE A 66 6.06 9.56 1.65
N ASN A 67 6.56 9.04 2.76
CA ASN A 67 6.49 7.61 3.09
C ASN A 67 5.28 7.33 3.98
N ASN A 68 4.35 6.47 3.53
CA ASN A 68 3.18 6.08 4.31
C ASN A 68 3.51 5.08 5.40
N THR A 69 4.00 5.60 6.52
CA THR A 69 4.44 4.80 7.65
C THR A 69 3.36 4.80 8.73
N GLN A 70 2.97 3.62 9.20
CA GLN A 70 2.14 3.52 10.40
C GLN A 70 2.96 3.90 11.64
N ALA A 71 2.35 4.68 12.54
CA ALA A 71 2.94 5.02 13.83
C ALA A 71 2.91 3.86 14.85
N THR A 72 2.52 2.65 14.43
CA THR A 72 2.34 1.51 15.32
C THR A 72 3.69 0.93 15.76
N THR A 73 3.84 0.72 17.06
CA THR A 73 5.01 0.04 17.66
C THR A 73 4.91 -1.48 17.53
N PHE A 74 3.69 -1.99 17.33
CA PHE A 74 3.41 -3.42 17.27
C PHE A 74 2.99 -3.81 15.85
N CYS A 75 3.82 -4.64 15.21
CA CYS A 75 3.55 -5.27 13.92
C CYS A 75 4.08 -6.71 14.06
N ARG A 76 3.18 -7.67 14.28
CA ARG A 76 3.55 -9.08 14.53
C ARG A 76 3.33 -9.91 13.28
N TRP A 77 4.39 -10.58 12.82
CA TRP A 77 4.29 -11.68 11.88
C TRP A 77 3.75 -12.90 12.66
N CYS A 78 2.76 -13.61 12.09
CA CYS A 78 2.27 -14.83 12.71
C CYS A 78 3.44 -15.83 12.78
N VAL A 79 3.79 -16.27 14.00
CA VAL A 79 4.62 -17.45 14.25
C VAL A 79 3.71 -18.49 14.86
#